data_AF-A0AAV5FAX6-F1
#
_entry.id   AF-A0AAV5FAX6-F1
#
_cell.length_a   1.000
_cell.length_b   1.000
_cell.length_c   1.000
_cell.angle_alpha   90.00
_cell.angle_beta   90.00
_cell.angle_gamma   90.00
#
_symmetry.space_group_name_H-M   'P 1'
#
loop_
_entity.id
_entity.type
_entity.pdbx_description
1 polymer ?
#
loop_
_entity_poly.entity_id
_entity_poly.type
_entity_poly.pdbx_seq_one_letter_code
_entity_poly.pdbx_strand_id
1 'polypeptide(L)' 'MKKGVNSLIILTAWSIWKHRNTCVFYGAAPSVSAIMQEIKDEHGLWCMVEAKKLEGLGLAGGILS' A
#
# COMPACT_ATOMS: atom_id res chain seq x y z
N MET A 1 -10.25 13.25 -10.77
CA MET A 1 -10.54 12.38 -9.60
C MET A 1 -10.50 10.86 -9.87
N LYS A 2 -10.40 10.38 -11.13
CA LYS A 2 -10.43 8.92 -11.42
C LYS A 2 -9.10 8.16 -11.26
N LYS A 3 -7.94 8.86 -11.23
CA LYS A 3 -6.62 8.19 -11.14
C LYS A 3 -6.39 7.48 -9.80
N GLY A 4 -6.73 8.12 -8.68
CA GLY A 4 -6.51 7.54 -7.34
C GLY A 4 -7.37 6.31 -7.06
N VAL A 5 -8.64 6.34 -7.48
CA VAL A 5 -9.55 5.18 -7.32
C VAL A 5 -9.15 3.98 -8.18
N ASN A 6 -8.63 4.20 -9.40
CA ASN A 6 -8.11 3.11 -10.22
C ASN A 6 -6.92 2.41 -9.56
N SER A 7 -5.98 3.18 -9.00
CA SER A 7 -4.85 2.62 -8.25
C SER A 7 -5.31 1.85 -7.02
N LEU A 8 -6.30 2.36 -6.27
CA LEU A 8 -6.85 1.67 -5.11
C LEU A 8 -7.52 0.34 -5.48
N ILE A 9 -8.26 0.31 -6.60
CA ILE A 9 -8.88 -0.92 -7.12
C ILE A 9 -7.80 -1.96 -7.49
N ILE A 10 -6.74 -1.54 -8.18
CA ILE A 10 -5.64 -2.42 -8.56
C ILE A 10 -4.92 -2.97 -7.31
N LEU A 11 -4.62 -2.13 -6.33
CA LEU A 11 -3.96 -2.55 -5.08
C LEU A 11 -4.83 -3.51 -4.26
N THR A 12 -6.13 -3.26 -4.21
CA THR A 12 -7.09 -4.13 -3.50
C THR A 12 -7.18 -5.50 -4.20
N ALA A 13 -7.30 -5.52 -5.53
CA ALA A 13 -7.34 -6.76 -6.30
C ALA A 13 -6.03 -7.55 -6.19
N TRP A 14 -4.88 -6.86 -6.22
CA TRP A 14 -3.57 -7.47 -6.05
C TRP A 14 -3.39 -8.11 -4.67
N SER A 15 -3.81 -7.43 -3.60
CA SER A 15 -3.72 -7.95 -2.22
C SER A 15 -4.62 -9.18 -2.04
N ILE A 16 -5.83 -9.18 -2.61
CA ILE A 16 -6.71 -10.35 -2.60
C ILE A 16 -6.06 -11.54 -3.32
N TRP A 17 -5.44 -11.30 -4.48
CA TRP A 17 -4.74 -12.35 -5.22
C TRP A 17 -3.57 -12.94 -4.43
N LYS A 18 -2.76 -12.08 -3.79
CA LYS A 18 -1.63 -12.49 -2.93
C LYS A 18 -2.10 -13.34 -1.75
N HIS A 19 -3.11 -12.88 -1.01
CA HIS A 19 -3.69 -13.61 0.13
C HIS A 19 -4.28 -14.96 -0.29
N ARG A 20 -4.98 -15.01 -1.43
CA ARG A 20 -5.51 -16.26 -2.00
C ARG A 20 -4.40 -17.26 -2.33
N ASN A 21 -3.29 -16.81 -2.92
CA ASN A 21 -2.15 -17.67 -3.15
C ASN A 21 -1.55 -18.18 -1.84
N THR A 22 -1.36 -17.33 -0.84
CA THR A 22 -0.85 -17.76 0.47
C THR A 22 -1.75 -18.82 1.12
N CYS A 23 -3.07 -18.67 1.03
CA CYS A 23 -4.03 -19.68 1.52
C CYS A 23 -3.88 -21.02 0.79
N VAL A 24 -3.71 -20.99 -0.54
CA VAL A 24 -3.59 -22.19 -1.37
C VAL A 24 -2.24 -22.89 -1.17
N PHE A 25 -1.14 -22.15 -1.06
CA PHE A 25 0.22 -22.71 -0.99
C PHE A 25 0.66 -23.07 0.43
N TYR A 26 0.21 -22.33 1.45
CA TYR A 26 0.63 -22.51 2.84
C TYR A 26 -0.49 -23.01 3.75
N GLY A 27 -1.69 -23.28 3.22
CA GLY A 27 -2.85 -23.72 4.01
C GLY A 27 -3.38 -22.67 4.98
N ALA A 28 -3.03 -21.39 4.78
CA ALA A 28 -3.52 -20.30 5.62
C ALA A 28 -5.04 -20.15 5.47
N ALA A 29 -5.72 -19.82 6.58
CA ALA A 29 -7.16 -19.59 6.55
C ALA A 29 -7.48 -18.26 5.82
N PRO A 30 -8.50 -18.22 4.95
CA PRO A 30 -8.93 -16.98 4.32
C PRO A 30 -9.44 -16.01 5.39
N SER A 31 -8.89 -14.79 5.44
CA SER A 31 -9.26 -13.77 6.41
C SER A 31 -9.31 -12.40 5.73
N VAL A 32 -10.51 -11.82 5.69
CA VAL A 32 -10.72 -10.47 5.14
C VAL A 32 -10.01 -9.42 5.98
N SER A 33 -9.97 -9.61 7.30
CA SER A 33 -9.24 -8.73 8.22
C SER A 33 -7.73 -8.73 7.94
N ALA A 34 -7.16 -9.89 7.59
CA ALA A 34 -5.75 -9.99 7.22
C ALA A 34 -5.46 -9.22 5.91
N ILE A 35 -6.32 -9.36 4.90
CA ILE A 35 -6.20 -8.62 3.64
C ILE A 35 -6.29 -7.09 3.88
N MET A 36 -7.23 -6.64 4.71
CA MET A 36 -7.35 -5.21 5.04
C MET A 36 -6.13 -4.67 5.78
N GLN A 37 -5.52 -5.47 6.66
CA GLN A 37 -4.31 -5.09 7.36
C GLN A 37 -3.12 -4.98 6.40
N GLU A 38 -2.96 -5.96 5.51
CA GLU A 38 -1.90 -5.98 4.50
C GLU A 38 -1.98 -4.76 3.56
N ILE A 39 -3.19 -4.38 3.12
CA ILE A 39 -3.42 -3.18 2.32
C ILE A 39 -3.02 -1.90 3.08
N LYS A 40 -3.37 -1.80 4.38
CA LYS A 40 -3.02 -0.65 5.21
C LYS A 40 -1.53 -0.54 5.44
N ASP A 41 -0.88 -1.67 5.73
CA ASP A 41 0.56 -1.73 5.98
C ASP A 41 1.34 -1.39 4.70
N GLU A 42 0.92 -1.93 3.56
CA GLU A 42 1.51 -1.61 2.26
C GLU A 42 1.32 -0.12 1.96
N HIS A 43 0.11 0.44 2.12
CA HIS A 43 -0.14 1.88 1.93
C HIS A 43 0.69 2.77 2.89
N GLY A 44 0.85 2.35 4.14
CA GLY A 44 1.69 3.04 5.12
C GLY A 44 3.17 3.05 4.71
N LEU A 45 3.68 1.91 4.23
CA LEU A 45 5.03 1.79 3.67
C LEU A 45 5.23 2.69 2.45
N TRP A 46 4.25 2.74 1.54
CA TRP A 46 4.30 3.64 0.37
C TRP A 46 4.34 5.12 0.78
N CYS A 47 3.53 5.55 1.76
CA CYS A 47 3.60 6.92 2.29
C CYS A 47 4.95 7.24 2.93
N MET A 48 5.57 6.30 3.66
CA MET A 48 6.88 6.52 4.26
C MET A 48 8.01 6.59 3.23
N VAL A 49 7.94 5.78 2.18
CA VAL A 49 8.91 5.81 1.07
C VAL A 49 8.75 7.11 0.27
N GLU A 50 7.52 7.56 0.05
CA GLU A 50 7.23 8.87 -0.56
C GLU A 50 7.76 10.03 0.31
N ALA A 51 7.52 10.00 1.63
CA ALA A 51 8.02 11.00 2.56
C ALA A 51 9.56 11.06 2.58
N LYS A 52 10.24 9.91 2.64
CA LYS A 52 11.71 9.84 2.57
C LYS A 52 12.27 10.33 1.23
N LYS A 53 11.57 10.06 0.13
CA LYS A 53 11.94 10.55 -1.20
C LYS A 53 11.79 12.07 -1.31
N LEU A 54 10.77 12.65 -0.67
CA LEU A 54 10.56 14.09 -0.62
C LEU A 54 11.58 14.79 0.30
N GLU A 55 11.97 14.16 1.41
CA GLU A 55 13.04 14.63 2.29
C GLU A 55 14.40 14.68 1.57
N GLY A 56 14.73 13.63 0.81
CA GLY A 56 15.96 13.57 0.00
C GLY A 56 16.02 14.56 -1.17
N LEU A 57 14.88 15.15 -1.57
CA LEU A 57 14.79 16.15 -2.64
C LEU A 57 14.85 17.59 -2.13
N GLY A 58 15.07 17.82 -0.82
CA GLY A 58 15.30 19.15 -0.24
C GLY A 58 14.10 20.09 -0.26
N LEU A 59 12.90 19.61 -0.62
CA LEU A 59 11.70 20.46 -0.70
C LEU A 59 11.09 20.80 0.66
N ALA A 60 11.57 20.19 1.75
CA ALA A 60 11.18 20.56 3.12
C ALA A 60 11.78 21.90 3.59
N GLY A 61 12.81 22.42 2.91
CA GLY A 61 13.48 23.68 3.30
C GLY A 61 12.96 24.96 2.62
N GLY A 62 12.06 24.85 1.63
CA GLY A 62 11.71 25.98 0.75
C GLY A 62 10.40 26.73 1.05
N ILE A 63 9.63 26.32 2.07
CA ILE A 63 8.33 26.96 2.38
C ILE A 63 8.43 27.90 3.62
N LEU A 64 9.63 28.12 4.17
CA LEU A 64 9.85 29.03 5.31
C LEU A 64 11.03 29.99 5.12
N SER A 65 11.22 30.57 3.93
CA SER A 65 12.17 31.70 3.75
C SER A 65 11.58 32.78 2.87
#